data_AF-A0A6N3BLE3-F1
#
_entry.id   AF-A0A6N3BLE3-F1
#
_cell.length_a   1.000
_cell.length_b   1.000
_cell.length_c   1.000
_cell.angle_alpha   90.00
_cell.angle_beta   90.00
_cell.angle_gamma   90.00
#
_symmetry.space_group_name_H-M   'P 1'
#
loop_
_entity.id
_entity.type
_entity.pdbx_description
1 polymer ?
#
loop_
_entity_poly.entity_id
_entity_poly.type
_entity_poly.pdbx_seq_one_letter_code
_entity_poly.pdbx_strand_id
1 'polypeptide(L)'
;MKPDTYDAILVDEANFLSSEQVEWLAEICDQYDIPVLCYGLKTDFRGVLFEGSKRLMELADAIEELPIICWCGKKAHFNARVIDGKMVRDGAQIALGANDMYVPLCRRHFMSGEIKPYQTVVQRCDVKR
;
A
#
# COMPACT_ATOMS: atom_id res chain seq x y z
N MET A 1 21.43 1.22 27.36
CA MET A 1 21.01 2.20 26.35
C MET A 1 21.60 3.55 26.69
N LYS A 2 22.21 4.24 25.71
CA LYS A 2 22.49 5.67 25.89
C LYS A 2 21.12 6.39 25.92
N PRO A 3 20.89 7.34 26.83
CA PRO A 3 19.56 7.94 27.01
C PRO A 3 19.02 8.71 25.80
N ASP A 4 19.87 9.01 24.80
CA ASP A 4 19.59 9.97 23.73
C ASP A 4 19.63 9.36 22.32
N THR A 5 19.57 8.03 22.20
CA THR A 5 19.59 7.33 20.90
C THR A 5 18.29 6.59 20.66
N TYR A 6 17.61 6.88 19.55
CA TYR A 6 16.39 6.18 19.14
C TYR A 6 16.72 4.77 18.64
N ASP A 7 15.91 3.77 19.01
CA ASP A 7 16.10 2.39 18.55
C ASP A 7 15.54 2.14 17.14
N ALA A 8 14.52 2.90 16.73
CA ALA A 8 13.90 2.81 15.41
C ALA A 8 13.06 4.06 15.10
N ILE A 9 12.81 4.30 13.82
CA ILE A 9 11.86 5.30 13.32
C ILE A 9 10.77 4.59 12.53
N LEU A 10 9.50 4.94 12.79
CA LEU A 10 8.36 4.42 12.06
C LEU A 10 7.71 5.56 11.28
N VAL A 11 7.53 5.34 9.98
CA VAL A 11 6.89 6.30 9.08
C VAL A 11 5.63 5.66 8.51
N ASP A 12 4.48 6.22 8.87
CA ASP A 12 3.19 5.79 8.33
C ASP A 12 2.82 6.63 7.10
N GLU A 13 2.02 6.05 6.21
CA GLU A 13 1.59 6.66 4.94
C GLU A 13 2.77 7.18 4.08
N ALA A 14 3.88 6.44 4.07
CA ALA A 14 5.14 6.79 3.41
C ALA A 14 5.01 7.00 1.89
N ASN A 15 3.90 6.59 1.28
CA ASN A 15 3.54 6.93 -0.09
C ASN A 15 3.36 8.43 -0.33
N PHE A 16 3.14 9.25 0.70
CA PHE A 16 3.06 10.71 0.58
C PHE A 16 4.40 11.42 0.67
N LEU A 17 5.50 10.69 0.93
CA LEU A 17 6.84 11.27 0.94
C LEU A 17 7.26 11.71 -0.47
N SER A 18 8.04 12.78 -0.54
CA SER A 18 8.82 13.10 -1.74
C SER A 18 10.02 12.16 -1.86
N SER A 19 10.60 12.09 -3.06
CA SER A 19 11.83 11.32 -3.29
C SER A 19 12.99 11.79 -2.39
N GLU A 20 13.10 13.11 -2.18
CA GLU A 20 14.12 13.73 -1.31
C GLU A 20 13.94 13.31 0.16
N GLN A 21 12.70 13.28 0.66
CA GLN A 21 12.43 12.82 2.02
C GLN A 21 12.82 11.35 2.22
N VAL A 22 12.63 10.50 1.21
CA VAL A 22 13.06 9.10 1.26
C VAL A 22 14.58 8.99 1.32
N GLU A 23 15.32 9.86 0.62
CA GLU A 23 16.79 9.91 0.69
C GLU A 23 17.27 10.29 2.09
N TRP A 24 16.64 11.26 2.74
CA TRP A 24 16.95 11.59 4.13
C TRP A 24 16.71 10.42 5.10
N LEU A 25 15.68 9.61 4.86
CA LEU A 25 15.46 8.40 5.67
C LEU A 25 16.57 7.38 5.48
N ALA A 26 17.05 7.19 4.25
CA ALA A 26 18.19 6.32 3.97
C ALA A 26 19.47 6.83 4.64
N GLU A 27 19.73 8.14 4.59
CA GLU A 27 20.87 8.75 5.30
C GLU A 27 20.80 8.52 6.80
N ILE A 28 19.60 8.50 7.40
CA ILE A 28 19.46 8.19 8.83
C ILE A 28 19.93 6.77 9.14
N CYS A 29 19.53 5.79 8.33
CA CYS A 29 19.99 4.40 8.46
C CYS A 29 21.53 4.35 8.39
N ASP A 30 22.11 4.96 7.35
CA ASP A 30 23.54 4.87 7.07
C ASP A 30 24.42 5.60 8.10
N GLN A 31 24.02 6.79 8.54
CA GLN A 31 24.86 7.64 9.39
C GLN A 31 24.68 7.37 10.89
N TYR A 32 23.49 6.93 11.30
CA TYR A 32 23.14 6.81 12.71
C TYR A 32 22.90 5.37 13.15
N ASP A 33 22.89 4.40 12.24
CA ASP A 33 22.59 2.98 12.52
C ASP A 33 21.21 2.82 13.19
N ILE A 34 20.25 3.67 12.79
CA ILE A 34 18.87 3.65 13.27
C ILE A 34 17.97 3.08 12.16
N PRO A 35 17.32 1.93 12.37
CA PRO A 35 16.42 1.37 11.36
C PRO A 35 15.18 2.23 11.16
N VAL A 36 14.83 2.48 9.89
CA VAL A 36 13.61 3.20 9.49
C VAL A 36 12.63 2.22 8.83
N LEU A 37 11.45 2.08 9.44
CA LEU A 37 10.37 1.24 8.92
C LEU A 37 9.29 2.12 8.28
N CYS A 38 9.09 1.96 6.98
CA CYS A 38 8.11 2.71 6.21
C CYS A 38 6.89 1.85 5.86
N TYR A 39 5.70 2.33 6.20
CA TYR A 39 4.42 1.71 5.87
C TYR A 39 3.66 2.60 4.88
N GLY A 40 3.03 2.02 3.87
CA GLY A 40 2.25 2.79 2.91
C GLY A 40 1.79 2.00 1.69
N LEU A 41 0.96 2.65 0.87
CA LEU A 41 0.44 2.09 -0.37
C LEU A 41 1.49 2.16 -1.48
N LYS A 42 1.75 1.03 -2.16
CA LYS A 42 2.66 1.00 -3.32
C LYS A 42 2.16 1.87 -4.48
N THR A 43 0.90 1.73 -4.87
CA THR A 43 0.31 2.38 -6.05
C THR A 43 -0.97 3.11 -5.70
N ASP A 44 -1.28 4.16 -6.46
CA ASP A 44 -2.57 4.81 -6.44
C ASP A 44 -3.68 3.93 -7.05
N PHE A 45 -4.90 4.47 -7.09
CA PHE A 45 -6.07 3.76 -7.62
C PHE A 45 -6.00 3.45 -9.12
N ARG A 46 -5.08 4.09 -9.85
CA ARG A 46 -4.82 3.87 -11.27
C ARG A 46 -3.76 2.79 -11.47
N GLY A 47 -3.14 2.30 -10.40
CA GLY A 47 -2.06 1.32 -10.44
C GLY A 47 -0.70 1.94 -10.75
N VAL A 48 -0.54 3.25 -10.56
CA VAL A 48 0.73 3.96 -10.73
C VAL A 48 1.42 4.08 -9.38
N LEU A 49 2.74 3.86 -9.32
CA LEU A 49 3.49 4.03 -8.08
C LEU A 49 3.35 5.45 -7.55
N PHE A 50 3.17 5.58 -6.23
CA PHE A 50 3.40 6.88 -5.58
C PHE A 50 4.87 7.25 -5.66
N GLU A 51 5.19 8.54 -5.61
CA GLU A 51 6.56 9.03 -5.68
C GLU A 51 7.42 8.45 -4.56
N GLY A 52 7.03 8.66 -3.30
CA GLY A 52 7.74 8.12 -2.13
C GLY A 52 7.86 6.60 -2.19
N SER A 53 6.79 5.90 -2.56
CA SER A 53 6.83 4.43 -2.71
C SER A 53 7.77 3.98 -3.83
N LYS A 54 7.82 4.69 -4.96
CA LYS A 54 8.76 4.40 -6.04
C LYS A 54 10.19 4.54 -5.53
N ARG A 55 10.49 5.63 -4.81
CA ARG A 55 11.84 5.85 -4.28
C ARG A 55 12.21 4.82 -3.22
N LEU A 56 11.28 4.46 -2.34
CA LEU A 56 11.46 3.37 -1.36
C LEU A 56 11.73 2.03 -2.05
N MET A 57 11.09 1.76 -3.19
CA MET A 57 11.38 0.54 -3.96
C MET A 57 12.78 0.48 -4.56
N GLU A 58 13.41 1.63 -4.79
CA GLU A 58 14.76 1.73 -5.33
C GLU A 58 15.83 1.64 -4.23
N LEU A 59 15.52 2.09 -3.02
CA LEU A 59 16.50 2.26 -1.93
C LEU A 59 16.37 1.27 -0.76
N ALA A 60 15.16 0.80 -0.44
CA ALA A 60 14.96 0.04 0.79
C ALA A 60 15.72 -1.29 0.79
N ASP A 61 16.41 -1.59 1.89
CA ASP A 61 17.14 -2.86 2.07
C ASP A 61 16.22 -4.08 2.01
N ALA A 62 14.98 -3.92 2.48
CA ALA A 62 13.95 -4.95 2.48
C ALA A 62 12.58 -4.36 2.13
N ILE A 63 11.81 -5.11 1.35
CA ILE A 63 10.45 -4.76 0.96
C ILE A 63 9.55 -5.95 1.23
N GLU A 64 8.60 -5.79 2.14
CA GLU A 64 7.56 -6.77 2.43
C GLU A 64 6.20 -6.28 1.91
N GLU A 65 5.53 -7.09 1.09
CA GLU A 65 4.19 -6.79 0.60
C GLU A 65 3.16 -7.59 1.41
N LEU A 66 2.27 -6.87 2.11
CA LEU A 66 1.16 -7.49 2.83
C LEU A 66 0.21 -8.19 1.83
N PRO A 67 -0.02 -9.50 1.95
CA PRO A 67 -0.83 -10.25 0.99
C PRO A 67 -2.32 -9.92 1.16
N ILE A 68 -2.92 -9.36 0.11
CA ILE A 68 -4.37 -9.15 0.01
C ILE A 68 -4.91 -10.04 -1.13
N ILE A 69 -6.16 -10.49 -1.00
CA ILE A 69 -6.79 -11.42 -1.93
C ILE A 69 -7.89 -10.70 -2.71
N CYS A 70 -7.87 -10.86 -4.04
CA CYS A 70 -8.96 -10.47 -4.92
C CYS A 70 -10.13 -11.45 -4.74
N TRP A 71 -11.37 -11.02 -4.97
CA TRP A 71 -12.58 -11.86 -4.86
C TRP A 71 -12.53 -13.18 -5.65
N CYS A 72 -11.61 -13.34 -6.61
CA CYS A 72 -11.39 -14.58 -7.34
C CYS A 72 -10.38 -15.55 -6.70
N GLY A 73 -9.89 -15.24 -5.50
CA GLY A 73 -8.91 -16.04 -4.76
C GLY A 73 -7.44 -15.81 -5.16
N LYS A 74 -7.16 -15.00 -6.19
CA LYS A 74 -5.79 -14.65 -6.58
C LYS A 74 -5.28 -13.45 -5.76
N LYS A 75 -3.95 -13.36 -5.60
CA LYS A 75 -3.28 -12.20 -4.99
C LYS A 75 -3.74 -10.90 -5.69
N ALA A 76 -4.19 -9.95 -4.88
CA ALA A 76 -4.50 -8.60 -5.32
C ALA A 76 -3.21 -7.77 -5.41
N HIS A 77 -3.14 -6.91 -6.41
CA HIS A 77 -2.01 -6.01 -6.63
C HIS A 77 -2.45 -4.56 -6.81
N PHE A 78 -3.76 -4.32 -6.92
CA PHE A 78 -4.33 -3.03 -7.22
C PHE A 78 -5.39 -2.68 -6.20
N ASN A 79 -5.45 -1.40 -5.83
CA ASN A 79 -6.47 -0.86 -4.96
C ASN A 79 -7.44 0.00 -5.77
N ALA A 80 -8.47 -0.61 -6.35
CA ALA A 80 -9.37 0.08 -7.28
C ALA A 80 -10.33 1.01 -6.53
N ARG A 81 -10.44 2.27 -6.96
CA ARG A 81 -11.46 3.20 -6.47
C ARG A 81 -12.81 2.87 -7.13
N VAL A 82 -13.86 2.81 -6.32
CA VAL A 82 -15.22 2.51 -6.72
C VAL A 82 -16.16 3.59 -6.21
N ILE A 83 -16.92 4.19 -7.13
CA ILE A 83 -17.95 5.19 -6.85
C ILE A 83 -19.26 4.66 -7.44
N ASP A 84 -20.33 4.64 -6.65
CA ASP A 84 -21.65 4.13 -7.05
C ASP A 84 -21.62 2.74 -7.70
N GLY A 85 -20.79 1.85 -7.16
CA GLY A 85 -20.66 0.48 -7.64
C GLY A 85 -19.98 0.35 -9.01
N LYS A 86 -19.24 1.37 -9.47
CA LYS A 86 -18.42 1.33 -10.69
C LYS A 86 -16.99 1.73 -10.40
N MET A 87 -16.04 1.01 -11.01
CA MET A 87 -14.63 1.33 -10.93
C MET A 87 -14.34 2.64 -11.67
N VAL A 88 -13.61 3.54 -11.02
CA VAL A 88 -13.16 4.82 -11.57
C VAL A 88 -11.67 4.73 -11.91
N ARG A 89 -11.25 5.35 -13.03
CA ARG A 89 -9.87 5.31 -13.55
C ARG A 89 -9.21 6.68 -13.65
N ASP A 90 -9.96 7.74 -13.44
CA ASP A 90 -9.56 9.13 -13.53
C ASP A 90 -9.98 9.91 -12.28
N GLY A 91 -9.55 11.18 -12.19
CA GLY A 91 -9.78 12.03 -11.03
C GLY A 91 -8.56 12.20 -10.13
N ALA A 92 -8.73 12.96 -9.05
CA ALA A 92 -7.66 13.32 -8.14
C ALA A 92 -7.09 12.07 -7.43
N GLN A 93 -5.77 11.98 -7.36
CA GLN A 93 -5.07 10.87 -6.72
C GLN A 93 -5.44 10.74 -5.24
N ILE A 94 -5.64 11.88 -4.56
CA ILE A 94 -6.00 11.98 -3.15
C ILE A 94 -7.46 12.43 -3.06
N ALA A 95 -8.30 11.60 -2.46
CA ALA A 95 -9.67 11.94 -2.10
C ALA A 95 -9.84 11.65 -0.61
N LEU A 96 -9.59 12.67 0.23
CA LEU A 96 -9.87 12.62 1.65
C LEU A 96 -11.36 12.96 1.84
N GLY A 97 -12.22 11.95 1.99
CA GLY A 97 -13.59 12.16 2.50
C GLY A 97 -14.75 12.09 1.50
N ALA A 98 -14.79 11.09 0.62
CA ALA A 98 -16.01 10.75 -0.12
C ALA A 98 -16.46 9.31 0.23
N ASN A 99 -17.71 8.94 -0.12
CA ASN A 99 -18.25 7.57 -0.01
C ASN A 99 -17.53 6.55 -0.93
N ASP A 100 -16.27 6.82 -1.26
CA ASP A 100 -15.43 6.04 -2.16
C ASP A 100 -15.05 4.73 -1.50
N MET A 101 -15.37 3.64 -2.16
CA MET A 101 -14.97 2.30 -1.73
C MET A 101 -13.69 1.91 -2.45
N TYR A 102 -12.74 1.38 -1.71
CA TYR A 102 -11.50 0.84 -2.25
C TYR A 102 -11.59 -0.69 -2.28
N VAL A 103 -11.41 -1.30 -3.45
CA VAL A 103 -11.57 -2.74 -3.66
C VAL A 103 -10.24 -3.35 -4.14
N PRO A 104 -9.69 -4.35 -3.41
CA PRO A 104 -8.47 -5.02 -3.83
C PRO A 104 -8.72 -5.95 -5.03
N LEU A 105 -8.00 -5.74 -6.13
CA LEU A 105 -8.15 -6.52 -7.36
C LEU A 105 -6.82 -7.12 -7.81
N CYS A 106 -6.91 -8.32 -8.41
CA CYS A 106 -5.81 -8.87 -9.19
C CYS A 106 -5.72 -8.13 -10.53
N ARG A 107 -4.57 -8.22 -11.20
CA ARG A 107 -4.33 -7.52 -12.48
C ARG A 107 -5.43 -7.77 -13.51
N ARG A 108 -5.93 -9.01 -13.62
CA ARG A 108 -6.99 -9.34 -14.59
C ARG A 108 -8.26 -8.53 -14.34
N HIS A 109 -8.77 -8.56 -13.11
CA HIS A 109 -10.02 -7.87 -12.78
C HIS A 109 -9.86 -6.35 -12.79
N PHE A 110 -8.69 -5.86 -12.34
CA PHE A 110 -8.36 -4.44 -12.47
C PHE A 110 -8.40 -3.97 -13.93
N MET A 111 -7.92 -4.75 -14.89
CA MET A 111 -7.97 -4.37 -16.31
C MET A 111 -9.37 -4.49 -16.91
N SER A 112 -10.13 -5.52 -16.57
CA SER A 112 -11.52 -5.68 -17.06
C SER A 112 -12.52 -4.67 -16.48
N GLY A 113 -12.21 -4.08 -15.31
CA GLY A 113 -13.18 -3.27 -14.55
C GLY A 113 -14.23 -4.09 -13.79
N GLU A 114 -14.14 -5.43 -13.82
CA GLU A 114 -15.03 -6.31 -13.08
C GLU A 114 -14.81 -6.21 -11.57
N ILE A 115 -15.82 -5.66 -10.88
CA ILE A 115 -15.88 -5.60 -9.43
C ILE A 115 -17.00 -6.50 -8.94
N LYS A 116 -16.72 -7.22 -7.84
CA LYS A 116 -17.73 -7.98 -7.11
C LYS A 116 -17.65 -7.59 -5.64
N PRO A 117 -18.79 -7.51 -4.94
CA PRO A 117 -18.76 -7.35 -3.50
C PRO A 117 -17.96 -8.50 -2.90
N TYR A 118 -17.16 -8.19 -1.88
CA TYR A 118 -16.44 -9.19 -1.11
C TYR A 118 -17.47 -10.04 -0.34
N GLN A 119 -18.07 -11.03 -1.00
CA GLN A 119 -18.92 -12.00 -0.34
C GLN A 119 -18.03 -12.86 0.55
N THR A 120 -17.99 -12.50 1.83
CA THR A 120 -17.72 -13.36 3.00
C THR A 120 -16.96 -14.66 2.69
N VAL A 121 -15.65 -14.55 2.46
CA VAL A 121 -14.74 -15.72 2.49
C VAL A 121 -14.66 -16.34 3.91
N VAL A 122 -15.30 -15.72 4.90
CA VAL A 122 -15.35 -16.16 6.30
C VAL A 122 -16.15 -17.46 6.51
N GLN A 123 -16.93 -17.96 5.55
CA GLN A 123 -17.72 -19.19 5.74
C GLN A 123 -16.99 -20.52 5.47
N ARG A 124 -15.68 -20.51 5.23
CA ARG A 124 -14.89 -21.76 5.08
C ARG A 124 -13.61 -21.84 5.90
N CYS A 125 -13.44 -21.00 6.92
CA CYS A 125 -12.55 -21.36 8.02
C CYS A 125 -13.29 -22.30 8.97
N ASP A 126 -13.50 -23.55 8.54
CA ASP A 126 -13.54 -24.65 9.48
C ASP A 126 -12.13 -24.74 10.08
N VAL A 127 -11.93 -23.99 11.16
CA VAL A 127 -10.83 -24.23 12.10
C VAL A 127 -11.12 -25.59 12.72
N LYS A 128 -10.77 -26.66 12.00
CA LYS A 128 -10.58 -27.96 12.61
C LYS A 128 -9.41 -27.81 13.56
N ARG A 129 -9.78 -27.68 14.83
CA ARG A 129 -8.92 -27.89 16.00
C ARG A 129 -8.16 -29.19 15.88
#